data_AF-A0A6B3GTC5-F1
#
_entry.id   AF-A0A6B3GTC5-F1
#
_cell.length_a   1.000
_cell.length_b   1.000
_cell.length_c   1.000
_cell.angle_alpha   90.00
_cell.angle_beta   90.00
_cell.angle_gamma   90.00
#
_symmetry.space_group_name_H-M   'P 1'
#
loop_
_entity.id
_entity.type
_entity.pdbx_description
1 polymer ?
#
loop_
_entity_poly.entity_id
_entity_poly.type
_entity_poly.pdbx_seq_one_letter_code
_entity_poly.pdbx_strand_id
1 'polypeptide(L)'
;AFQVNFLAHYLLTHLLEPALTADPGGRVVNVSSSLHRAGSIQWNDVNRTKRYSRLAAYAQSQLALTVFAADPRVTAVSVHPGVCVTSLLP
;
A
#
# COMPACT_ATOMS: atom_id res chain seq x y z
N ALA A 1 -3.11 3.07 10.03
CA ALA A 1 -3.28 2.67 8.61
C ALA A 1 -2.03 2.96 7.80
N PHE A 2 -1.64 4.22 7.58
CA PHE A 2 -0.53 4.58 6.68
C PHE A 2 0.82 3.92 7.01
N GLN A 3 1.20 3.86 8.29
CA GLN A 3 2.46 3.23 8.73
C GLN A 3 2.52 1.74 8.37
N VAL A 4 1.50 0.97 8.78
CA VAL A 4 1.47 -0.50 8.57
C VAL A 4 1.19 -0.84 7.10
N ASN A 5 0.16 -0.24 6.51
CA ASN A 5 -0.33 -0.63 5.19
C ASN A 5 0.56 -0.11 4.05
N PHE A 6 1.35 0.94 4.28
CA PHE A 6 2.21 1.52 3.24
C PHE A 6 3.67 1.61 3.67
N LEU A 7 4.02 2.40 4.68
CA LEU A 7 5.44 2.69 4.98
C LEU A 7 6.25 1.42 5.33
N ALA A 8 5.66 0.49 6.08
CA ALA A 8 6.30 -0.79 6.39
C ALA A 8 6.54 -1.63 5.13
N HIS A 9 5.57 -1.68 4.20
CA HIS A 9 5.70 -2.43 2.95
C HIS A 9 6.68 -1.77 1.98
N TYR A 10 6.66 -0.44 1.91
CA TYR A 10 7.64 0.35 1.15
C TYR A 10 9.06 0.05 1.63
N LEU A 11 9.30 0.13 2.95
CA LEU A 11 10.61 -0.15 3.53
C LEU A 11 11.02 -1.62 3.32
N LEU A 12 10.12 -2.57 3.59
CA LEU A 12 10.38 -3.99 3.39
C LEU A 12 10.77 -4.30 1.94
N THR A 13 10.05 -3.73 0.98
CA THR A 13 10.34 -3.91 -0.46
C THR A 13 11.72 -3.39 -0.82
N HIS A 14 12.12 -2.22 -0.31
CA HIS A 14 13.46 -1.66 -0.54
C HIS A 14 14.56 -2.51 0.10
N LEU A 15 14.34 -3.01 1.32
CA LEU A 15 15.31 -3.88 1.98
C LEU A 15 15.49 -5.22 1.26
N LEU A 16 14.43 -5.70 0.59
CA LEU A 16 14.44 -6.92 -0.21
C LEU A 16 14.81 -6.68 -1.68
N GLU A 17 15.01 -5.43 -2.12
CA GLU A 17 15.31 -5.09 -3.52
C GLU A 17 16.48 -5.93 -4.09
N PRO A 18 17.62 -6.13 -3.39
CA PRO A 18 18.70 -6.95 -3.92
C PRO A 18 18.29 -8.41 -4.15
N ALA A 19 17.49 -8.98 -3.25
CA ALA A 19 17.02 -10.37 -3.38
C ALA A 19 15.93 -10.51 -4.44
N LEU A 20 15.05 -9.51 -4.57
CA LEU A 20 13.98 -9.48 -5.57
C LEU A 20 14.51 -9.30 -7.00
N THR A 21 15.69 -8.72 -7.16
CA THR A 21 16.29 -8.41 -8.46
C THR A 21 17.45 -9.33 -8.85
N ALA A 22 17.95 -10.16 -7.92
CA ALA A 22 19.06 -11.07 -8.16
C ALA A 22 18.74 -12.15 -9.21
N ASP A 23 17.52 -12.69 -9.20
CA ASP A 23 17.07 -13.73 -10.12
C ASP A 23 15.94 -13.23 -11.03
N PRO A 24 15.87 -13.70 -12.29
CA PRO A 24 14.75 -13.42 -13.17
C PRO A 24 13.47 -14.05 -12.60
N GLY A 25 12.57 -13.21 -12.07
CA GLY A 25 11.24 -13.65 -11.63
C GLY A 25 10.80 -13.16 -10.25
N GLY A 26 11.64 -12.44 -9.51
CA GLY A 26 11.22 -11.80 -8.25
C GLY A 26 10.09 -10.80 -8.48
N ARG A 27 9.04 -10.89 -7.65
CA ARG A 27 7.82 -10.07 -7.78
C ARG A 27 7.27 -9.68 -6.43
N VAL A 28 6.65 -8.51 -6.37
CA VAL A 28 5.90 -8.03 -5.20
C VAL A 28 4.41 -7.99 -5.54
N VAL A 29 3.58 -8.61 -4.71
CA VAL A 29 2.12 -8.56 -4.83
C VAL A 29 1.57 -7.78 -3.65
N ASN A 30 1.16 -6.54 -3.90
CA ASN A 30 0.56 -5.68 -2.89
C ASN A 30 -0.95 -5.98 -2.78
N VAL A 31 -1.38 -6.47 -1.62
CA VAL A 31 -2.81 -6.64 -1.33
C VAL A 31 -3.41 -5.29 -0.96
N SER A 32 -4.07 -4.68 -1.94
CA SER A 32 -4.74 -3.39 -1.80
C SER A 32 -6.27 -3.50 -1.76
N SER A 33 -6.96 -2.38 -1.92
CA SER A 33 -8.41 -2.28 -1.85
C SER A 33 -8.96 -1.32 -2.87
N SER A 34 -10.17 -1.55 -3.38
CA SER A 34 -10.89 -0.63 -4.28
C SER A 34 -11.09 0.77 -3.67
N LEU A 35 -11.03 0.90 -2.34
CA LEU A 35 -11.04 2.19 -1.65
C LEU A 35 -9.88 3.12 -2.03
N HIS A 36 -8.80 2.62 -2.65
CA HIS A 36 -7.73 3.48 -3.18
C HIS A 36 -8.25 4.55 -4.15
N ARG A 37 -9.33 4.26 -4.90
CA ARG A 37 -9.94 5.16 -5.88
C ARG A 37 -10.58 6.41 -5.24
N ALA A 38 -10.97 6.30 -3.97
CA ALA A 38 -11.51 7.41 -3.19
C ALA A 38 -10.45 8.05 -2.28
N GLY A 39 -9.21 7.56 -2.32
CA GLY A 39 -8.10 8.07 -1.53
C GLY A 39 -7.53 9.37 -2.11
N SER A 40 -6.94 10.18 -1.24
CA SER A 40 -6.05 11.29 -1.61
C SER A 40 -4.91 11.37 -0.61
N ILE A 41 -3.71 11.72 -1.07
CA ILE A 41 -2.56 11.89 -0.18
C ILE A 41 -2.60 13.29 0.42
N GLN A 42 -2.76 13.37 1.74
CA GLN A 42 -2.66 14.62 2.48
C GLN A 42 -1.21 14.96 2.78
N TRP A 43 -0.49 15.51 1.81
CA TRP A 43 0.96 15.78 1.94
C TRP A 43 1.33 16.65 3.16
N ASN A 44 0.49 17.62 3.51
CA ASN A 44 0.72 18.52 4.65
C ASN A 44 0.36 17.91 6.02
N ASP A 45 -0.24 16.73 6.05
CA ASP A 45 -0.61 16.00 7.28
C ASP A 45 -0.78 14.50 6.95
N VAL A 46 0.32 13.86 6.53
CA VAL A 46 0.27 12.47 6.03
C VAL A 46 -0.24 11.49 7.11
N ASN A 47 0.03 11.81 8.37
CA ASN A 47 -0.43 11.04 9.53
C ASN A 47 -1.89 11.38 9.93
N ARG A 48 -2.54 12.33 9.24
CA ARG A 48 -3.91 12.80 9.48
C ARG A 48 -4.18 13.14 10.95
N THR A 49 -3.22 13.82 11.57
CA THR A 49 -3.24 14.20 13.00
C THR A 49 -4.26 15.30 13.31
N LYS A 50 -4.56 16.19 12.35
CA LYS A 50 -5.48 17.32 12.54
C LYS A 50 -6.95 16.88 12.51
N ARG A 51 -7.31 15.94 11.63
CA ARG A 51 -8.68 15.41 11.52
C ARG A 51 -8.66 13.95 11.09
N TYR A 52 -8.85 13.04 12.03
CA TYR A 52 -8.81 11.61 11.75
C TYR A 52 -10.15 11.07 11.23
N SER A 53 -10.08 10.23 10.20
CA SER A 53 -11.17 9.41 9.68
C SER A 53 -10.57 8.07 9.30
N ARG A 54 -11.12 6.98 9.86
CA ARG A 54 -10.60 5.61 9.63
C ARG A 54 -10.62 5.26 8.15
N LEU A 55 -11.76 5.52 7.48
CA LEU A 55 -11.92 5.26 6.05
C LEU A 55 -10.96 6.09 5.20
N ALA A 56 -10.79 7.38 5.50
CA ALA A 56 -9.87 8.23 4.74
C ALA A 56 -8.40 7.83 4.95
N ALA A 57 -8.01 7.49 6.19
CA ALA A 57 -6.66 7.01 6.49
C ALA A 57 -6.37 5.65 5.82
N TYR A 58 -7.36 4.76 5.77
CA TYR A 58 -7.27 3.50 5.05
C TYR A 58 -7.16 3.73 3.54
N ALA A 59 -8.08 4.49 2.94
CA ALA A 59 -8.08 4.82 1.51
C ALA A 59 -6.75 5.47 1.06
N GLN A 60 -6.22 6.43 1.84
CA GLN A 60 -4.91 7.04 1.58
C GLN A 60 -3.78 5.99 1.58
N SER A 61 -3.78 5.06 2.53
CA SER A 61 -2.77 4.00 2.59
C SER A 61 -2.83 3.06 1.40
N GLN A 62 -4.04 2.73 0.94
CA GLN A 62 -4.25 1.85 -0.20
C GLN A 62 -3.90 2.52 -1.53
N LEU A 63 -4.14 3.83 -1.64
CA LEU A 63 -3.66 4.65 -2.75
C LEU A 63 -2.14 4.66 -2.81
N ALA A 64 -1.46 4.97 -1.71
CA ALA A 64 -0.01 5.02 -1.66
C ALA A 64 0.62 3.65 -2.04
N LEU A 65 0.09 2.56 -1.51
CA LEU A 65 0.54 1.20 -1.83
C LEU A 65 0.31 0.84 -3.32
N THR A 66 -0.82 1.25 -3.89
CA THR A 66 -1.13 1.00 -5.31
C THR A 66 -0.23 1.81 -6.24
N VAL A 67 0.00 3.09 -5.95
CA VAL A 67 0.93 3.92 -6.72
C VAL A 67 2.35 3.38 -6.64
N PHE A 68 2.77 2.89 -5.48
CA PHE A 68 4.09 2.31 -5.29
C PHE A 68 4.34 1.06 -6.15
N ALA A 69 3.30 0.31 -6.51
CA ALA A 69 3.45 -0.83 -7.43
C ALA A 69 3.91 -0.43 -8.85
N ALA A 70 3.89 0.87 -9.19
CA ALA A 70 4.44 1.38 -10.45
C ALA A 70 5.94 1.70 -10.39
N ASP A 71 6.61 1.49 -9.25
CA ASP A 71 8.06 1.68 -9.13
C ASP A 71 8.80 0.68 -10.05
N PRO A 72 9.64 1.16 -10.99
CA PRO A 72 10.32 0.29 -11.95
C PRO A 72 11.46 -0.54 -11.36
N ARG A 73 11.89 -0.30 -10.10
CA ARG A 73 13.01 -1.02 -9.47
C ARG A 73 12.71 -2.50 -9.24
N VAL A 74 11.44 -2.83 -9.00
CA VAL A 74 10.98 -4.20 -8.76
C VAL A 74 9.75 -4.49 -9.62
N THR A 75 9.57 -5.74 -10.05
CA THR A 75 8.31 -6.12 -10.70
C THR A 75 7.22 -6.19 -9.65
N ALA A 76 6.30 -5.23 -9.64
CA ALA A 76 5.23 -5.18 -8.66
C ALA A 76 3.85 -5.13 -9.31
N VAL A 77 2.85 -5.68 -8.61
CA VAL A 77 1.43 -5.57 -8.97
C VAL A 77 0.62 -5.24 -7.71
N SER A 78 -0.48 -4.51 -7.89
CA SER A 78 -1.44 -4.21 -6.83
C SER A 78 -2.76 -4.91 -7.11
N VAL A 79 -3.32 -5.60 -6.13
CA VAL A 79 -4.54 -6.41 -6.28
C VAL A 79 -5.59 -6.02 -5.25
N HIS A 80 -6.86 -5.93 -5.66
CA HIS A 80 -7.98 -5.87 -4.73
C HIS A 80 -8.64 -7.25 -4.68
N PRO A 81 -8.69 -7.93 -3.52
CA PRO A 81 -9.21 -9.29 -3.43
C PRO A 81 -10.75 -9.37 -3.39
N GLY A 82 -11.45 -8.24 -3.50
CA GLY A 82 -12.89 -8.16 -3.26
C GLY A 82 -13.22 -7.98 -1.79
N VAL A 83 -14.48 -8.26 -1.44
CA VAL A 83 -14.93 -8.31 -0.04
C VAL A 83 -14.66 -9.72 0.49
N CYS A 84 -13.84 -9.82 1.53
CA CYS A 84 -13.46 -11.09 2.13
C CYS A 84 -13.95 -11.16 3.58
N VAL A 85 -14.64 -12.25 3.94
CA VAL A 85 -15.10 -12.49 5.31
C VAL A 85 -13.89 -12.80 6.19
N THR A 86 -13.46 -11.81 6.96
CA THR A 86 -12.28 -11.86 7.84
C THR A 86 -12.58 -11.03 9.10
N SER A 87 -11.72 -11.13 10.11
CA SER A 87 -11.79 -10.28 11.31
C SER A 87 -11.47 -8.80 11.06
N LEU A 88 -11.19 -8.41 9.82
CA LEU A 88 -10.93 -7.02 9.42
C LEU A 88 -12.19 -6.29 8.94
N LEU A 89 -13.29 -7.01 8.71
CA LEU A 89 -14.60 -6.39 8.49
C LEU A 89 -15.11 -5.82 9.83
N PRO A 90 -15.78 -4.65 9.82
CA PRO A 90 -16.35 -4.05 11.02
C PRO A 90 -17.51 -4.85 11.61
#